data_AF-A0A7C9AXD2-F1
#
_entry.id   AF-A0A7C9AXD2-F1
#
_cell.length_a   1.000
_cell.length_b   1.000
_cell.length_c   1.000
_cell.angle_alpha   90.00
_cell.angle_beta   90.00
_cell.angle_gamma   90.00
#
_symmetry.space_group_name_H-M   'P 1'
#
loop_
_entity.id
_entity.type
_entity.pdbx_description
1 polymer ?
#
loop_
_entity_poly.entity_id
_entity_poly.type
_entity_poly.pdbx_seq_one_letter_code
_entity_poly.pdbx_strand_id
1 'polypeptide(L)'
;MTYVDLKLNPERYTGYTGPSARRIWEAIYQENCPKYPDEEACPERKILYKLISGLHSSISIHIGADYLLDEATNLWGPNLTLMYDRVLKYPERVKNLYFTFLFVLRAVVKAKDYLEQADYDTGNHEEDIKTKSLMKQLLNNPKLQAACPLPFDEATLWKSQSGPELKDQIQKQFRNISALMDCVGCEKCRLWGKLQILGLGTALKILFSNNDSHDMELTLQLQRNEVIALINLLNRLSESIKFSHEMGPAVETVLHGQITAGSAESCPWKRFWSSLRLGRFTCL
;
A
#
# COMPACT_ATOMS: atom_id res chain seq x y z
N MET A 1 8.79 -21.21 -12.80
CA MET A 1 7.78 -20.26 -12.29
C MET A 1 6.54 -21.07 -11.94
N THR A 2 5.97 -20.89 -10.75
CA THR A 2 4.81 -21.64 -10.27
C THR A 2 3.70 -20.67 -9.90
N TYR A 3 2.46 -20.98 -10.29
CA TYR A 3 1.29 -20.21 -9.85
C TYR A 3 0.95 -20.54 -8.40
N VAL A 4 0.56 -19.53 -7.63
CA VAL A 4 0.21 -19.66 -6.21
C VAL A 4 -1.21 -19.12 -6.02
N ASP A 5 -2.06 -19.88 -5.34
CA ASP A 5 -3.39 -19.41 -4.96
C ASP A 5 -3.28 -18.49 -3.73
N LEU A 6 -3.57 -17.21 -3.93
CA LEU A 6 -3.54 -16.19 -2.87
C LEU A 6 -4.65 -16.38 -1.83
N LYS A 7 -5.77 -17.04 -2.19
CA LYS A 7 -6.87 -17.31 -1.24
C LYS A 7 -6.48 -18.34 -0.19
N LEU A 8 -5.66 -19.32 -0.57
CA LEU A 8 -5.10 -20.32 0.35
C LEU A 8 -3.87 -19.80 1.11
N ASN A 9 -3.31 -18.68 0.67
CA ASN A 9 -2.12 -18.06 1.25
C ASN A 9 -2.39 -16.62 1.65
N PRO A 10 -3.34 -16.34 2.57
CA PRO A 10 -3.66 -14.98 2.97
C PRO A 10 -2.49 -14.29 3.68
N GLU A 11 -2.43 -12.97 3.58
CA GLU A 11 -1.51 -12.13 4.35
C GLU A 11 -2.03 -12.03 5.78
N ARG A 12 -1.30 -12.64 6.73
CA ARG A 12 -1.67 -12.70 8.14
C ARG A 12 -0.45 -12.96 9.03
N TYR A 13 -0.64 -13.12 10.33
CA TYR A 13 0.44 -13.51 11.23
C TYR A 13 1.12 -14.82 10.83
N THR A 14 2.46 -14.81 10.80
CA THR A 14 3.31 -15.98 10.44
C THR A 14 4.37 -16.31 11.48
N GLY A 15 4.45 -15.55 12.58
CA GLY A 15 5.55 -15.64 13.53
C GLY A 15 6.89 -15.04 13.06
N TYR A 16 6.98 -14.55 11.81
CA TYR A 16 8.22 -13.94 11.31
C TYR A 16 8.56 -12.64 12.03
N THR A 17 9.61 -12.65 12.85
CA THR A 17 9.99 -11.55 13.75
C THR A 17 11.51 -11.49 14.00
N GLY A 18 11.94 -10.60 14.88
CA GLY A 18 13.32 -10.54 15.38
C GLY A 18 14.34 -9.97 14.39
N PRO A 19 15.65 -10.24 14.61
CA PRO A 19 16.73 -9.65 13.83
C PRO A 19 16.66 -9.92 12.32
N SER A 20 16.08 -11.05 11.90
CA SER A 20 15.91 -11.36 10.48
C SER A 20 14.94 -10.38 9.81
N ALA A 21 13.73 -10.23 10.36
CA ALA A 21 12.73 -9.31 9.83
C ALA A 21 13.22 -7.85 9.90
N ARG A 22 13.87 -7.49 11.00
CA ARG A 22 14.41 -6.14 11.20
C ARG A 22 15.46 -5.75 10.15
N ARG A 23 16.43 -6.63 9.86
CA ARG A 23 17.48 -6.37 8.85
C ARG A 23 16.90 -6.16 7.46
N ILE A 24 15.85 -6.90 7.08
CA ILE A 24 15.17 -6.71 5.80
C ILE A 24 14.57 -5.31 5.72
N TRP A 25 13.80 -4.89 6.72
CA TRP A 25 13.22 -3.55 6.74
C TRP A 25 14.28 -2.46 6.77
N GLU A 26 15.32 -2.61 7.58
CA GLU A 26 16.46 -1.67 7.61
C GLU A 26 17.10 -1.52 6.22
N ALA A 27 17.36 -2.63 5.52
CA ALA A 27 17.89 -2.60 4.16
C ALA A 27 16.93 -1.90 3.18
N ILE A 28 15.62 -2.19 3.23
CA ILE A 28 14.62 -1.53 2.37
C ILE A 28 14.60 -0.01 2.60
N TYR A 29 14.63 0.44 3.86
CA TYR A 29 14.67 1.87 4.16
C TYR A 29 16.01 2.52 3.81
N GLN A 30 17.12 1.76 3.84
CA GLN A 30 18.44 2.23 3.40
C GLN A 30 18.53 2.38 1.87
N GLU A 31 17.84 1.56 1.09
CA GLU A 31 17.73 1.75 -0.38
C GLU A 31 17.08 3.10 -0.73
N ASN A 32 16.23 3.63 0.15
CA ASN A 32 15.63 4.96 -0.01
C ASN A 32 16.62 6.11 0.27
N CYS A 33 17.85 5.82 0.72
CA CYS A 33 18.85 6.80 1.14
C CYS A 33 20.25 6.54 0.54
N PRO A 34 20.55 7.04 -0.67
CA PRO A 34 21.94 7.14 -1.10
C PRO A 34 22.65 8.25 -0.32
N LYS A 35 23.83 7.93 0.23
CA LYS A 35 24.71 8.86 0.95
C LYS A 35 25.12 10.03 0.05
N TYR A 36 24.42 11.16 0.15
CA TYR A 36 24.87 12.44 -0.37
C TYR A 36 24.96 13.45 0.79
N PRO A 37 25.99 14.31 0.82
CA PRO A 37 26.30 15.15 1.97
C PRO A 37 25.34 16.33 2.23
N ASP A 38 24.38 16.61 1.35
CA ASP A 38 23.37 17.65 1.57
C ASP A 38 22.03 17.04 2.06
N GLU A 39 21.80 17.15 3.37
CA GLU A 39 20.63 16.62 4.08
C GLU A 39 19.31 17.35 3.76
N GLU A 40 19.33 18.45 3.00
CA GLU A 40 18.14 19.27 2.72
C GLU A 40 17.47 19.02 1.35
N ALA A 41 18.09 18.24 0.46
CA ALA A 41 17.58 18.02 -0.90
C ALA A 41 16.93 16.63 -1.06
N CYS A 42 15.58 16.56 -1.01
CA CYS A 42 14.73 15.73 -1.88
C CYS A 42 13.28 15.59 -1.34
N PRO A 43 12.33 16.44 -1.78
CA PRO A 43 10.90 16.18 -1.60
C PRO A 43 10.43 14.83 -2.19
N GLU A 44 11.12 14.31 -3.21
CA GLU A 44 10.85 13.05 -3.91
C GLU A 44 11.25 11.82 -3.10
N ARG A 45 12.27 11.94 -2.24
CA ARG A 45 12.63 10.92 -1.21
C ARG A 45 11.50 10.75 -0.18
N LYS A 46 10.72 11.80 0.07
CA LYS A 46 9.54 11.71 0.95
C LYS A 46 8.47 10.81 0.36
N ILE A 47 8.33 10.71 -0.97
CA ILE A 47 7.31 9.84 -1.58
C ILE A 47 7.67 8.38 -1.40
N LEU A 48 8.89 7.98 -1.78
CA LEU A 48 9.27 6.58 -1.64
C LEU A 48 9.23 6.14 -0.17
N TYR A 49 9.71 6.99 0.74
CA TYR A 49 9.58 6.74 2.17
C TYR A 49 8.11 6.59 2.60
N LYS A 50 7.21 7.49 2.16
CA LYS A 50 5.77 7.40 2.46
C LYS A 50 5.15 6.12 1.91
N LEU A 51 5.49 5.70 0.68
CA LEU A 51 5.01 4.47 0.04
C LEU A 51 5.45 3.23 0.81
N ILE A 52 6.75 3.12 1.12
CA ILE A 52 7.29 2.00 1.88
C ILE A 52 6.75 2.00 3.32
N SER A 53 6.65 3.17 3.95
CA SER A 53 6.07 3.29 5.29
C SER A 53 4.59 2.92 5.30
N GLY A 54 3.80 3.31 4.31
CA GLY A 54 2.39 2.95 4.22
C GLY A 54 2.21 1.46 3.93
N LEU A 55 3.06 0.87 3.10
CA LEU A 55 3.08 -0.57 2.87
C LEU A 55 3.42 -1.34 4.15
N HIS A 56 4.46 -0.92 4.88
CA HIS A 56 4.83 -1.52 6.16
C HIS A 56 3.71 -1.40 7.21
N SER A 57 3.01 -0.26 7.24
CA SER A 57 1.80 -0.09 8.05
C SER A 57 0.71 -1.08 7.65
N SER A 58 0.45 -1.23 6.34
CA SER A 58 -0.56 -2.16 5.81
C SER A 58 -0.29 -3.62 6.23
N ILE A 59 0.96 -4.07 6.09
CA ILE A 59 1.38 -5.42 6.54
C ILE A 59 1.15 -5.58 8.05
N SER A 60 1.53 -4.57 8.84
CA SER A 60 1.34 -4.60 10.30
C SER A 60 -0.12 -4.66 10.72
N ILE A 61 -1.01 -3.97 9.99
CA ILE A 61 -2.46 -4.04 10.21
C ILE A 61 -3.00 -5.44 9.88
N HIS A 62 -2.62 -6.05 8.76
CA HIS A 62 -3.06 -7.42 8.43
C HIS A 62 -2.57 -8.46 9.44
N ILE A 63 -1.32 -8.36 9.89
CA ILE A 63 -0.80 -9.21 10.96
C ILE A 63 -1.65 -9.05 12.23
N GLY A 64 -1.99 -7.81 12.59
CA GLY A 64 -2.86 -7.55 13.73
C GLY A 64 -4.30 -8.02 13.53
N ALA A 65 -4.83 -8.01 12.32
CA ALA A 65 -6.23 -8.34 12.04
C ALA A 65 -6.49 -9.84 12.09
N ASP A 66 -5.54 -10.63 11.63
CA ASP A 66 -5.58 -12.09 11.65
C ASP A 66 -4.33 -12.64 12.36
N TYR A 67 -4.38 -12.57 13.70
CA TYR A 67 -3.30 -12.94 14.61
C TYR A 67 -3.61 -14.28 15.30
N LEU A 68 -2.58 -15.11 15.52
CA LEU A 68 -2.72 -16.32 16.33
C LEU A 68 -2.70 -15.94 17.81
N LEU A 69 -3.88 -15.88 18.43
CA LEU A 69 -4.07 -15.44 19.82
C LEU A 69 -3.67 -16.52 20.82
N ASP A 70 -3.96 -17.77 20.48
CA ASP A 70 -3.58 -18.93 21.29
C ASP A 70 -3.18 -20.09 20.37
N GLU A 71 -1.92 -20.52 20.52
CA GLU A 71 -1.33 -21.62 19.75
C GLU A 71 -1.89 -22.98 20.17
N ALA A 72 -2.24 -23.17 21.46
CA ALA A 72 -2.73 -24.45 21.97
C ALA A 72 -4.14 -24.78 21.45
N THR A 73 -4.99 -23.77 21.34
CA THR A 73 -6.37 -23.90 20.83
C THR A 73 -6.51 -23.53 19.35
N ASN A 74 -5.42 -23.11 18.70
CA ASN A 74 -5.42 -22.58 17.34
C ASN A 74 -6.46 -21.47 17.13
N LEU A 75 -6.57 -20.56 18.11
CA LEU A 75 -7.52 -19.46 18.08
C LEU A 75 -6.94 -18.28 17.30
N TRP A 76 -7.62 -17.91 16.22
CA TRP A 76 -7.26 -16.76 15.38
C TRP A 76 -8.21 -15.59 15.62
N GLY A 77 -7.68 -14.37 15.59
CA GLY A 77 -8.49 -13.17 15.74
C GLY A 77 -7.68 -11.87 15.79
N PRO A 78 -8.35 -10.74 16.03
CA PRO A 78 -7.70 -9.43 16.02
C PRO A 78 -6.88 -9.20 17.30
N ASN A 79 -5.60 -8.86 17.13
CA ASN A 79 -4.70 -8.37 18.16
C ASN A 79 -4.62 -6.83 18.11
N LEU A 80 -5.54 -6.20 18.84
CA LEU A 80 -5.67 -4.74 18.89
C LEU A 80 -4.43 -4.03 19.47
N THR A 81 -3.78 -4.64 20.45
CA THR A 81 -2.54 -4.11 21.06
C THR A 81 -1.43 -4.02 20.01
N LEU A 82 -1.25 -5.06 19.20
CA LEU A 82 -0.26 -5.05 18.13
C LEU A 82 -0.55 -3.98 17.07
N MET A 83 -1.82 -3.85 16.66
CA MET A 83 -2.22 -2.79 15.71
C MET A 83 -1.90 -1.41 16.27
N TYR A 84 -2.22 -1.18 17.55
CA TYR A 84 -1.93 0.09 18.22
C TYR A 84 -0.43 0.36 18.27
N ASP A 85 0.32 -0.59 18.81
CA ASP A 85 1.74 -0.42 19.06
C ASP A 85 2.59 -0.31 17.80
N ARG A 86 2.13 -0.88 16.69
CA ARG A 86 2.87 -0.81 15.43
C ARG A 86 2.39 0.29 14.50
N VAL A 87 1.13 0.67 14.54
CA VAL A 87 0.56 1.58 13.54
C VAL A 87 -0.24 2.69 14.20
N LEU A 88 -1.30 2.34 14.93
CA LEU A 88 -2.32 3.33 15.28
C LEU A 88 -1.82 4.37 16.26
N LYS A 89 -0.83 4.10 17.13
CA LYS A 89 -0.24 5.12 18.02
C LYS A 89 0.66 6.14 17.32
N TYR A 90 0.98 5.92 16.03
CA TYR A 90 1.86 6.78 15.24
C TYR A 90 1.06 7.43 14.10
N PRO A 91 0.56 8.67 14.26
CA PRO A 91 -0.28 9.33 13.25
C PRO A 91 0.37 9.40 11.86
N GLU A 92 1.68 9.59 11.80
CA GLU A 92 2.43 9.62 10.53
C GLU A 92 2.37 8.28 9.78
N ARG A 93 2.37 7.14 10.49
CA ARG A 93 2.24 5.81 9.87
C ARG A 93 0.85 5.60 9.27
N VAL A 94 -0.18 6.13 9.93
CA VAL A 94 -1.57 6.12 9.42
C VAL A 94 -1.68 7.04 8.20
N LYS A 95 -1.14 8.27 8.25
CA LYS A 95 -1.11 9.18 7.10
C LYS A 95 -0.39 8.55 5.90
N ASN A 96 0.73 7.87 6.13
CA ASN A 96 1.48 7.17 5.07
C ASN A 96 0.69 6.00 4.47
N LEU A 97 -0.10 5.29 5.28
CA LEU A 97 -1.03 4.26 4.79
C LEU A 97 -2.07 4.85 3.84
N TYR A 98 -2.74 5.95 4.25
CA TYR A 98 -3.69 6.66 3.38
C TYR A 98 -3.03 7.22 2.12
N PHE A 99 -1.83 7.81 2.25
CA PHE A 99 -1.06 8.30 1.12
C PHE A 99 -0.79 7.18 0.10
N THR A 100 -0.36 6.01 0.57
CA THR A 100 -0.06 4.86 -0.28
C THR A 100 -1.32 4.31 -0.96
N PHE A 101 -2.44 4.22 -0.23
CA PHE A 101 -3.72 3.86 -0.82
C PHE A 101 -4.15 4.83 -1.92
N LEU A 102 -4.13 6.14 -1.65
CA LEU A 102 -4.53 7.16 -2.62
C LEU A 102 -3.59 7.17 -3.83
N PHE A 103 -2.29 6.93 -3.62
CA PHE A 103 -1.30 6.79 -4.68
C PHE A 103 -1.65 5.64 -5.63
N VAL A 104 -1.90 4.44 -5.08
CA VAL A 104 -2.26 3.25 -5.88
C VAL A 104 -3.64 3.43 -6.53
N LEU A 105 -4.61 4.00 -5.81
CA LEU A 105 -5.93 4.31 -6.35
C LEU A 105 -5.84 5.27 -7.54
N ARG A 106 -5.03 6.32 -7.45
CA ARG A 106 -4.78 7.27 -8.54
C ARG A 106 -4.20 6.56 -9.76
N ALA A 107 -3.24 5.66 -9.58
CA ALA A 107 -2.70 4.86 -10.68
C ALA A 107 -3.78 3.98 -11.33
N VAL A 108 -4.62 3.30 -10.54
CA VAL A 108 -5.72 2.48 -11.07
C VAL A 108 -6.74 3.32 -11.84
N VAL A 109 -7.10 4.51 -11.34
CA VAL A 109 -7.99 5.45 -12.04
C VAL A 109 -7.35 5.97 -13.34
N LYS A 110 -6.06 6.30 -13.34
CA LYS A 110 -5.33 6.74 -14.54
C LYS A 110 -5.23 5.64 -15.60
N ALA A 111 -5.10 4.38 -15.19
CA ALA A 111 -5.05 3.22 -16.09
C ALA A 111 -6.44 2.68 -16.48
N LYS A 112 -7.54 3.41 -16.22
CA LYS A 112 -8.91 2.95 -16.48
C LYS A 112 -9.08 2.34 -17.87
N ASP A 113 -8.75 3.09 -18.93
CA ASP A 113 -9.00 2.66 -20.31
C ASP A 113 -8.23 1.38 -20.67
N TYR A 114 -7.02 1.23 -20.12
CA TYR A 114 -6.21 0.02 -20.27
C TYR A 114 -6.84 -1.16 -19.52
N LEU A 115 -7.20 -0.97 -18.25
CA LEU A 115 -7.74 -2.04 -17.39
C LEU A 115 -9.11 -2.52 -17.86
N GLU A 116 -9.93 -1.68 -18.50
CA GLU A 116 -11.20 -2.12 -19.10
C GLU A 116 -11.01 -3.05 -20.31
N GLN A 117 -9.87 -2.93 -21.00
CA GLN A 117 -9.52 -3.65 -22.22
C GLN A 117 -8.53 -4.80 -21.98
N ALA A 118 -7.94 -4.88 -20.79
CA ALA A 118 -6.97 -5.90 -20.42
C ALA A 118 -7.54 -7.32 -20.63
N ASP A 119 -6.65 -8.24 -20.99
CA ASP A 119 -6.98 -9.65 -21.15
C ASP A 119 -7.04 -10.34 -19.77
N TYR A 120 -8.20 -10.92 -19.48
CA TYR A 120 -8.48 -11.63 -18.24
C TYR A 120 -8.61 -13.15 -18.45
N ASP A 121 -8.24 -13.68 -19.62
CA ASP A 121 -8.40 -15.10 -19.96
C ASP A 121 -7.66 -16.04 -18.97
N THR A 122 -8.44 -16.90 -18.32
CA THR A 122 -7.96 -17.98 -17.44
C THR A 122 -8.22 -19.37 -18.03
N GLY A 123 -8.88 -19.46 -19.19
CA GLY A 123 -9.47 -20.68 -19.72
C GLY A 123 -10.85 -20.99 -19.15
N ASN A 124 -11.36 -20.20 -18.20
CA ASN A 124 -12.71 -20.32 -17.66
C ASN A 124 -13.57 -19.12 -18.07
N HIS A 125 -14.31 -19.29 -19.17
CA HIS A 125 -15.10 -18.24 -19.80
C HIS A 125 -16.12 -17.57 -18.86
N GLU A 126 -16.73 -18.30 -17.92
CA GLU A 126 -17.69 -17.72 -16.98
C GLU A 126 -17.00 -16.78 -15.97
N GLU A 127 -15.87 -17.22 -15.41
CA GLU A 127 -15.07 -16.41 -14.48
C GLU A 127 -14.41 -15.22 -15.17
N ASP A 128 -14.01 -15.36 -16.44
CA ASP A 128 -13.37 -14.30 -17.22
C ASP A 128 -14.37 -13.17 -17.55
N ILE A 129 -15.60 -13.52 -17.98
CA ILE A 129 -16.68 -12.53 -18.16
C ILE A 129 -17.00 -11.82 -16.85
N LYS A 130 -17.12 -12.59 -15.75
CA LYS A 130 -17.42 -12.05 -14.44
C LYS A 130 -16.32 -11.10 -13.96
N THR A 131 -15.06 -11.47 -14.14
CA THR A 131 -13.89 -10.65 -13.77
C THR A 131 -13.89 -9.34 -14.57
N LYS A 132 -14.10 -9.40 -15.88
CA LYS A 132 -14.18 -8.21 -16.73
C LYS A 132 -15.33 -7.29 -16.33
N SER A 133 -16.49 -7.86 -15.99
CA SER A 133 -17.65 -7.10 -15.50
C SER A 133 -17.36 -6.41 -14.16
N LEU A 134 -16.77 -7.13 -13.19
CA LEU A 134 -16.40 -6.57 -11.88
C LEU A 134 -15.34 -5.49 -12.01
N MET A 135 -14.35 -5.67 -12.89
CA MET A 135 -13.34 -4.64 -13.15
C MET A 135 -13.98 -3.36 -13.70
N LYS A 136 -14.88 -3.48 -14.68
CA LYS A 136 -15.62 -2.33 -15.21
C LYS A 136 -16.46 -1.65 -14.12
N GLN A 137 -17.12 -2.41 -13.24
CA GLN A 137 -17.88 -1.83 -12.13
C GLN A 137 -16.99 -1.09 -11.13
N LEU A 138 -15.80 -1.64 -10.83
CA LEU A 138 -14.82 -0.99 -9.96
C LEU A 138 -14.35 0.34 -10.57
N LEU A 139 -13.92 0.33 -11.83
CA LEU A 139 -13.37 1.51 -12.52
C LEU A 139 -14.43 2.59 -12.82
N ASN A 140 -15.69 2.19 -12.98
CA ASN A 140 -16.82 3.10 -13.20
C ASN A 140 -17.58 3.47 -11.93
N ASN A 141 -17.06 3.11 -10.75
CA ASN A 141 -17.71 3.44 -9.49
C ASN A 141 -17.73 4.97 -9.28
N PRO A 142 -18.91 5.61 -9.14
CA PRO A 142 -19.01 7.06 -9.01
C PRO A 142 -18.29 7.62 -7.78
N LYS A 143 -18.23 6.85 -6.68
CA LYS A 143 -17.54 7.27 -5.45
C LYS A 143 -16.03 7.31 -5.67
N LEU A 144 -15.46 6.38 -6.44
CA LEU A 144 -14.03 6.37 -6.76
C LEU A 144 -13.66 7.47 -7.75
N GLN A 145 -14.52 7.76 -8.71
CA GLN A 145 -14.33 8.88 -9.64
C GLN A 145 -14.43 10.23 -8.92
N ALA A 146 -15.37 10.37 -7.99
CA ALA A 146 -15.54 11.59 -7.19
C ALA A 146 -14.45 11.76 -6.11
N ALA A 147 -13.84 10.68 -5.63
CA ALA A 147 -12.82 10.70 -4.58
C ALA A 147 -11.55 11.48 -4.94
N CYS A 148 -11.38 11.86 -6.22
CA CYS A 148 -10.36 12.78 -6.72
C CYS A 148 -9.00 12.57 -6.02
N PRO A 149 -8.40 11.37 -6.13
CA PRO A 149 -7.21 11.02 -5.37
C PRO A 149 -6.03 11.85 -5.90
N LEU A 150 -5.83 13.02 -5.32
CA LEU A 150 -4.67 13.89 -5.53
C LEU A 150 -3.78 13.79 -4.28
N PRO A 151 -3.10 12.64 -4.06
CA PRO A 151 -2.21 12.50 -2.91
C PRO A 151 -1.03 13.48 -2.95
N PHE A 152 -0.71 14.01 -4.13
CA PHE A 152 0.32 15.01 -4.37
C PHE A 152 0.06 15.67 -5.74
N ASP A 153 0.72 16.79 -6.00
CA ASP A 153 0.67 17.47 -7.29
C ASP A 153 1.61 16.79 -8.29
N GLU A 154 1.04 16.11 -9.29
CA GLU A 154 1.76 15.39 -10.33
C GLU A 154 2.66 16.31 -11.18
N ALA A 155 2.26 17.57 -11.37
CA ALA A 155 3.02 18.51 -12.19
C ALA A 155 4.30 18.97 -11.48
N THR A 156 4.22 19.28 -10.18
CA THR A 156 5.41 19.72 -9.42
C THR A 156 6.45 18.63 -9.25
N LEU A 157 6.02 17.36 -9.17
CA LEU A 157 6.92 16.26 -8.87
C LEU A 157 7.49 15.56 -10.11
N TRP A 158 6.75 15.56 -11.22
CA TRP A 158 7.13 14.80 -12.42
C TRP A 158 7.36 15.64 -13.67
N LYS A 159 6.89 16.90 -13.71
CA LYS A 159 7.14 17.83 -14.83
C LYS A 159 8.33 18.79 -14.57
N SER A 160 9.08 18.59 -13.49
CA SER A 160 10.36 19.27 -13.28
C SER A 160 11.44 18.73 -14.25
N GLN A 161 12.48 19.51 -14.53
CA GLN A 161 13.57 19.12 -15.45
C GLN A 161 14.27 17.79 -15.06
N SER A 162 14.10 17.31 -13.82
CA SER A 162 14.72 16.09 -13.28
C SER A 162 13.79 14.86 -13.28
N GLY A 163 12.58 14.95 -13.85
CA GLY A 163 11.59 13.85 -13.86
C GLY A 163 12.09 12.51 -14.46
N PRO A 164 12.80 12.50 -15.60
CA PRO A 164 13.34 11.27 -16.20
C PRO A 164 14.41 10.58 -15.34
N GLU A 165 15.35 11.33 -14.77
CA GLU A 165 16.40 10.80 -13.91
C GLU A 165 15.82 10.20 -12.62
N LEU A 166 14.82 10.87 -12.06
CA LEU A 166 14.08 10.41 -10.88
C LEU A 166 13.32 9.11 -11.15
N LYS A 167 12.68 8.99 -12.32
CA LYS A 167 12.00 7.76 -12.74
C LYS A 167 12.98 6.58 -12.77
N ASP A 168 14.14 6.76 -13.38
CA ASP A 168 15.17 5.71 -13.45
C ASP A 168 15.72 5.35 -12.07
N GLN A 169 15.91 6.35 -11.20
CA GLN A 169 16.34 6.13 -9.82
C GLN A 169 15.34 5.31 -9.02
N ILE A 170 14.05 5.68 -9.08
CA ILE A 170 12.97 4.96 -8.39
C ILE A 170 12.85 3.54 -8.95
N GLN A 171 12.89 3.36 -10.28
CA GLN A 171 12.85 2.02 -10.87
C GLN A 171 14.02 1.15 -10.40
N LYS A 172 15.23 1.71 -10.30
CA LYS A 172 16.40 1.01 -9.76
C LYS A 172 16.19 0.61 -8.30
N GLN A 173 15.67 1.51 -7.47
CA GLN A 173 15.36 1.23 -6.07
C GLN A 173 14.32 0.10 -5.93
N PHE A 174 13.25 0.10 -6.72
CA PHE A 174 12.26 -0.97 -6.68
C PHE A 174 12.81 -2.33 -7.13
N ARG A 175 13.76 -2.36 -8.09
CA ARG A 175 14.47 -3.60 -8.45
C ARG A 175 15.32 -4.11 -7.29
N ASN A 176 16.05 -3.22 -6.60
CA ASN A 176 16.83 -3.58 -5.43
C ASN A 176 15.96 -4.10 -4.29
N ILE A 177 14.85 -3.41 -3.98
CA ILE A 177 13.88 -3.84 -2.97
C ILE A 177 13.26 -5.19 -3.34
N SER A 178 12.95 -5.42 -4.63
CA SER A 178 12.45 -6.71 -5.11
C SER A 178 13.47 -7.84 -4.88
N ALA A 179 14.76 -7.57 -5.11
CA ALA A 179 15.84 -8.53 -4.82
C ALA A 179 15.99 -8.78 -3.30
N LEU A 180 15.81 -7.76 -2.45
CA LEU A 180 15.80 -7.94 -0.99
C LEU A 180 14.67 -8.86 -0.52
N MET A 181 13.54 -8.94 -1.22
CA MET A 181 12.47 -9.86 -0.88
C MET A 181 12.90 -11.33 -0.98
N ASP A 182 13.87 -11.66 -1.84
CA ASP A 182 14.42 -13.03 -1.92
C ASP A 182 15.15 -13.48 -0.65
N CYS A 183 15.57 -12.53 0.18
CA CYS A 183 16.22 -12.78 1.47
C CYS A 183 15.21 -12.99 2.62
N VAL A 184 13.90 -12.87 2.38
CA VAL A 184 12.87 -13.03 3.42
C VAL A 184 12.64 -14.51 3.69
N GLY A 185 13.02 -14.99 4.88
CA GLY A 185 12.91 -16.42 5.25
C GLY A 185 11.49 -16.97 5.37
N CYS A 186 10.48 -16.11 5.53
CA CYS A 186 9.07 -16.49 5.57
C CYS A 186 8.47 -16.55 4.16
N GLU A 187 7.99 -17.71 3.72
CA GLU A 187 7.47 -17.90 2.35
C GLU A 187 6.23 -17.04 2.05
N LYS A 188 5.25 -17.02 2.95
CA LYS A 188 4.05 -16.17 2.77
C LYS A 188 4.41 -14.68 2.78
N CYS A 189 5.33 -14.28 3.65
CA CYS A 189 5.82 -12.90 3.71
C CYS A 189 6.56 -12.51 2.44
N ARG A 190 7.37 -13.42 1.88
CA ARG A 190 8.07 -13.24 0.61
C ARG A 190 7.08 -13.12 -0.56
N LEU A 191 6.05 -13.98 -0.60
CA LEU A 191 5.00 -13.97 -1.60
C LEU A 191 4.29 -12.60 -1.63
N TRP A 192 3.75 -12.16 -0.49
CA TRP A 192 3.05 -10.89 -0.39
C TRP A 192 3.97 -9.69 -0.57
N GLY A 193 5.19 -9.74 -0.02
CA GLY A 193 6.20 -8.70 -0.22
C GLY A 193 6.53 -8.50 -1.69
N LYS A 194 6.80 -9.58 -2.45
CA LYS A 194 7.03 -9.48 -3.90
C LYS A 194 5.80 -8.95 -4.65
N LEU A 195 4.61 -9.44 -4.31
CA LEU A 195 3.36 -9.00 -4.94
C LEU A 195 3.12 -7.50 -4.70
N GLN A 196 3.26 -7.02 -3.47
CA GLN A 196 2.98 -5.63 -3.11
C GLN A 196 4.04 -4.67 -3.67
N ILE A 197 5.32 -5.05 -3.65
CA ILE A 197 6.39 -4.24 -4.26
C ILE A 197 6.22 -4.15 -5.78
N LEU A 198 5.85 -5.26 -6.45
CA LEU A 198 5.50 -5.23 -7.87
C LEU A 198 4.31 -4.29 -8.13
N GLY A 199 3.26 -4.37 -7.31
CA GLY A 199 2.09 -3.50 -7.44
C GLY A 199 2.42 -2.01 -7.28
N LEU A 200 3.30 -1.65 -6.34
CA LEU A 200 3.79 -0.27 -6.18
C LEU A 200 4.62 0.18 -7.39
N GLY A 201 5.51 -0.69 -7.90
CA GLY A 201 6.29 -0.43 -9.11
C GLY A 201 5.40 -0.23 -10.34
N THR A 202 4.34 -1.02 -10.48
CA THR A 202 3.33 -0.87 -11.53
C THR A 202 2.56 0.44 -11.37
N ALA A 203 2.17 0.82 -10.15
CA ALA A 203 1.50 2.10 -9.90
C ALA A 203 2.38 3.28 -10.33
N LEU A 204 3.67 3.25 -9.99
CA LEU A 204 4.65 4.23 -10.45
C LEU A 204 4.74 4.25 -11.98
N LYS A 205 4.92 3.09 -12.62
CA LYS A 205 5.00 2.96 -14.08
C LYS A 205 3.80 3.62 -14.79
N ILE A 206 2.59 3.44 -14.26
CA ILE A 206 1.37 4.08 -14.77
C ILE A 206 1.38 5.59 -14.54
N LEU A 207 1.75 6.04 -13.34
CA LEU A 207 1.77 7.47 -13.04
C LEU A 207 2.83 8.22 -13.85
N PHE A 208 3.94 7.57 -14.20
CA PHE A 208 5.00 8.09 -15.07
C PHE A 208 4.71 8.02 -16.58
N SER A 209 3.66 7.36 -17.05
CA SER A 209 3.31 7.40 -18.46
C SER A 209 2.67 8.77 -18.78
N ASN A 210 3.36 9.59 -19.58
CA ASN A 210 2.81 10.86 -20.05
C ASN A 210 1.73 10.59 -21.09
N ASN A 211 0.58 11.27 -20.96
CA ASN A 211 -0.44 11.32 -22.00
C ASN A 211 -0.23 12.55 -22.94
N ASP A 212 0.80 13.37 -22.69
CA ASP A 212 0.97 14.71 -23.29
C ASP A 212 1.93 14.76 -24.50
N SER A 213 2.46 13.64 -24.97
CA SER A 213 3.31 13.62 -26.18
C SER A 213 2.55 13.03 -27.36
N HIS A 214 2.43 13.80 -28.44
CA HIS A 214 2.03 13.37 -29.79
C HIS A 214 2.94 12.26 -30.38
N ASP A 215 3.86 11.70 -29.60
CA ASP A 215 4.68 10.55 -29.96
C ASP A 215 3.91 9.25 -29.68
N MET A 216 3.58 8.55 -30.76
CA MET A 216 2.92 7.25 -30.83
C MET A 216 3.67 6.09 -30.12
N GLU A 217 4.73 6.34 -29.35
CA GLU A 217 5.73 5.32 -28.97
C GLU A 217 5.68 4.85 -27.51
N LEU A 218 4.96 5.51 -26.61
CA LEU A 218 4.83 5.07 -25.20
C LEU A 218 3.38 4.67 -24.86
N THR A 219 2.84 3.71 -25.60
CA THR A 219 1.61 3.03 -25.17
C THR A 219 1.87 2.33 -23.83
N LEU A 220 1.06 2.65 -22.81
CA LEU A 220 1.13 1.97 -21.51
C LEU A 220 0.87 0.48 -21.73
N GLN A 221 1.90 -0.35 -21.53
CA GLN A 221 1.80 -1.81 -21.62
C GLN A 221 2.07 -2.43 -20.25
N LEU A 222 1.12 -3.20 -19.74
CA LEU A 222 1.21 -3.90 -18.46
C LEU A 222 1.13 -5.41 -18.65
N GLN A 223 2.06 -6.14 -18.07
CA GLN A 223 2.02 -7.59 -18.04
C GLN A 223 0.90 -8.10 -17.12
N ARG A 224 0.45 -9.35 -17.34
CA ARG A 224 -0.57 -10.01 -16.50
C ARG A 224 -0.26 -9.90 -14.99
N ASN A 225 1.00 -10.16 -14.61
CA ASN A 225 1.42 -10.10 -13.21
C ASN A 225 1.42 -8.67 -12.65
N GLU A 226 1.68 -7.65 -13.48
CA GLU A 226 1.59 -6.25 -13.07
C GLU A 226 0.14 -5.86 -12.75
N VAL A 227 -0.81 -6.29 -13.58
CA VAL A 227 -2.26 -6.07 -13.34
C VAL A 227 -2.71 -6.79 -12.07
N ILE A 228 -2.34 -8.06 -11.91
CA ILE A 228 -2.68 -8.85 -10.71
C ILE A 228 -2.12 -8.18 -9.45
N ALA A 229 -0.85 -7.78 -9.47
CA ALA A 229 -0.18 -7.15 -8.34
C ALA A 229 -0.80 -5.80 -7.97
N LEU A 230 -1.11 -4.96 -8.96
CA LEU A 230 -1.72 -3.64 -8.76
C LEU A 230 -3.07 -3.75 -8.06
N ILE A 231 -3.95 -4.61 -8.55
CA ILE A 231 -5.31 -4.77 -8.00
C ILE A 231 -5.29 -5.43 -6.62
N ASN A 232 -4.44 -6.44 -6.41
CA ASN A 232 -4.29 -7.07 -5.10
C ASN A 232 -3.69 -6.11 -4.07
N LEU A 233 -2.71 -5.28 -4.45
CA LEU A 233 -2.17 -4.23 -3.59
C LEU A 233 -3.25 -3.22 -3.20
N LEU A 234 -4.05 -2.73 -4.17
CA LEU A 234 -5.16 -1.83 -3.89
C LEU A 234 -6.14 -2.45 -2.88
N ASN A 235 -6.46 -3.74 -3.04
CA ASN A 235 -7.33 -4.46 -2.11
C ASN A 235 -6.73 -4.55 -0.69
N ARG A 236 -5.44 -4.94 -0.56
CA ARG A 236 -4.75 -5.00 0.75
C ARG A 236 -4.77 -3.63 1.45
N LEU A 237 -4.45 -2.56 0.72
CA LEU A 237 -4.45 -1.21 1.27
C LEU A 237 -5.87 -0.77 1.70
N SER A 238 -6.89 -1.11 0.90
CA SER A 238 -8.29 -0.86 1.21
C SER A 238 -8.73 -1.55 2.51
N GLU A 239 -8.41 -2.85 2.65
CA GLU A 239 -8.70 -3.60 3.88
C GLU A 239 -7.95 -3.02 5.09
N SER A 240 -6.69 -2.62 4.92
CA SER A 240 -5.91 -1.99 6.00
C SER A 240 -6.52 -0.69 6.50
N ILE A 241 -7.04 0.15 5.59
CA ILE A 241 -7.75 1.38 5.94
C ILE A 241 -9.06 1.06 6.66
N LYS A 242 -9.83 0.08 6.13
CA LYS A 242 -11.08 -0.37 6.76
C LYS A 242 -10.84 -0.84 8.19
N PHE A 243 -9.86 -1.72 8.42
CA PHE A 243 -9.51 -2.20 9.76
C PHE A 243 -9.05 -1.06 10.67
N SER A 244 -8.23 -0.15 10.17
CA SER A 244 -7.77 1.01 10.95
C SER A 244 -8.97 1.86 11.40
N HIS A 245 -9.95 2.10 10.52
CA HIS A 245 -11.14 2.89 10.83
C HIS A 245 -12.13 2.17 11.77
N GLU A 246 -12.39 0.87 11.54
CA GLU A 246 -13.34 0.07 12.34
C GLU A 246 -12.81 -0.19 13.75
N MET A 247 -11.51 -0.49 13.87
CA MET A 247 -10.90 -0.88 15.14
C MET A 247 -10.36 0.30 15.94
N GLY A 248 -10.18 1.48 15.33
CA GLY A 248 -9.70 2.70 16.02
C GLY A 248 -10.44 3.01 17.33
N PRO A 249 -11.79 3.06 17.34
CA PRO A 249 -12.55 3.31 18.58
C PRO A 249 -12.41 2.20 19.63
N ALA A 250 -12.36 0.93 19.21
CA ALA A 250 -12.21 -0.21 20.12
C ALA A 250 -10.83 -0.22 20.77
N VAL A 251 -9.78 0.07 19.99
CA VAL A 251 -8.40 0.23 20.46
C VAL A 251 -8.30 1.35 21.49
N GLU A 252 -8.91 2.51 21.23
CA GLU A 252 -8.98 3.60 22.21
C GLU A 252 -9.64 3.13 23.51
N THR A 253 -10.77 2.43 23.43
CA THR A 253 -11.50 1.97 24.62
C THR A 253 -10.71 0.97 25.46
N VAL A 254 -10.10 -0.03 24.83
CA VAL A 254 -9.29 -1.08 25.50
C VAL A 254 -8.06 -0.48 26.18
N LEU A 255 -7.43 0.52 25.57
CA LEU A 255 -6.23 1.15 26.12
C LEU A 255 -6.54 2.23 27.16
N HIS A 256 -7.65 2.98 27.03
CA HIS A 256 -8.10 3.88 28.11
C HIS A 256 -8.42 3.09 29.38
N GLY A 257 -8.91 1.84 29.26
CA GLY A 257 -9.07 0.92 30.39
C GLY A 257 -7.75 0.47 31.05
N GLN A 258 -6.62 0.56 30.34
CA GLN A 258 -5.27 0.26 30.87
C GLN A 258 -4.53 1.53 31.36
N ILE A 259 -4.87 2.72 30.85
CA ILE A 259 -4.19 4.01 31.15
C ILE A 259 -4.79 4.74 32.36
N THR A 260 -5.96 4.36 32.88
CA THR A 260 -6.51 4.93 34.13
C THR A 260 -5.65 4.68 35.38
N ALA A 261 -4.50 4.01 35.27
CA ALA A 261 -3.46 3.93 36.29
C ALA A 261 -2.35 5.02 36.18
N GLY A 262 -2.36 5.90 35.15
CA GLY A 262 -1.33 6.92 34.98
C GLY A 262 -1.75 8.12 34.13
N SER A 263 -1.95 9.26 34.80
CA SER A 263 -2.05 10.64 34.30
C SER A 263 -2.81 10.89 32.98
N ALA A 264 -4.02 11.42 33.11
CA ALA A 264 -4.82 11.95 32.01
C ALA A 264 -4.19 13.23 31.40
N GLU A 265 -3.55 13.10 30.25
CA GLU A 265 -3.34 14.22 29.33
C GLU A 265 -4.29 14.10 28.13
N SER A 266 -4.96 15.21 27.84
CA SER A 266 -5.98 15.38 26.82
C SER A 266 -5.56 14.87 25.42
N CYS A 267 -6.43 14.08 24.80
CA CYS A 267 -6.13 13.17 23.70
C CYS A 267 -6.21 13.84 22.29
N PRO A 268 -5.10 13.96 21.52
CA PRO A 268 -5.09 14.48 20.15
C PRO A 268 -5.90 13.64 19.13
N TRP A 269 -6.25 12.41 19.52
CA TRP A 269 -6.86 11.39 18.67
C TRP A 269 -8.31 11.67 18.28
N LYS A 270 -9.12 12.30 19.16
CA LYS A 270 -10.49 12.73 18.80
C LYS A 270 -10.51 13.71 17.62
N ARG A 271 -9.52 14.60 17.52
CA ARG A 271 -9.36 15.54 16.40
C ARG A 271 -8.85 14.86 15.13
N PHE A 272 -7.97 13.87 15.26
CA PHE A 272 -7.44 13.12 14.12
C PHE A 272 -8.53 12.25 13.46
N TRP A 273 -9.26 11.45 14.26
CA TRP A 273 -10.37 10.63 13.75
C TRP A 273 -11.56 11.47 13.29
N SER A 274 -11.85 12.61 13.91
CA SER A 274 -12.87 13.53 13.39
C SER A 274 -12.45 14.18 12.07
N SER A 275 -11.17 14.56 11.92
CA SER A 275 -10.60 15.05 10.65
C SER A 275 -10.61 13.99 9.55
N LEU A 276 -10.44 12.70 9.89
CA LEU A 276 -10.55 11.57 8.95
C LEU A 276 -12.01 11.23 8.59
N ARG A 277 -12.95 11.34 9.54
CA ARG A 277 -14.40 11.18 9.30
C ARG A 277 -14.96 12.29 8.42
N LEU A 278 -14.41 13.50 8.50
CA LEU A 278 -14.77 14.66 7.67
C LEU A 278 -14.14 14.61 6.28
N GLY A 279 -14.04 13.42 5.67
CA GLY A 279 -13.61 13.23 4.28
C GLY A 279 -14.47 13.97 3.27
N ARG A 280 -14.36 15.30 3.21
CA ARG A 280 -14.69 16.14 2.06
C ARG A 280 -13.55 15.97 1.05
N PHE A 281 -13.51 14.80 0.43
CA PHE A 281 -12.83 14.59 -0.84
C PHE A 281 -13.86 14.85 -1.95
N THR A 282 -14.34 16.08 -2.03
CA THR A 282 -15.17 16.57 -3.14
C THR A 282 -14.32 17.59 -3.87
N CYS A 283 -14.00 17.34 -5.14
CA CYS A 283 -13.28 18.31 -5.96
C CYS A 283 -14.17 19.54 -6.23
N LEU A 284 -13.56 20.73 -6.10
CA LEU A 284 -14.00 21.98 -6.70
C LEU A 284 -13.58 21.99 -8.17
#